data_AF-A0A9E0X2M7-F1
#
_entry.id   AF-A0A9E0X2M7-F1
#
_cell.length_a   1.000
_cell.length_b   1.000
_cell.length_c   1.000
_cell.angle_alpha   90.00
_cell.angle_beta   90.00
_cell.angle_gamma   90.00
#
_symmetry.space_group_name_H-M   'P 1'
#
loop_
_entity.id
_entity.type
_entity.pdbx_description
1 polymer ?
#
loop_
_entity_poly.entity_id
_entity_poly.type
_entity_poly.pdbx_seq_one_letter_code
_entity_poly.pdbx_strand_id
1 'polypeptide(L)' 'MIWNIILLVISAALSFANRPKPPAPAKLSDFHLPQITEGTPQQVVFGDCWLADWMILGYGNYRTRPIKASGGK' A
#
# COMPACT_ATOMS: atom_id res chain seq x y z
N MET A 1 -8.96 41.64 19.48
CA MET A 1 -8.41 40.37 19.99
C MET A 1 -9.35 39.18 19.72
N ILE A 2 -10.63 39.23 20.12
CA ILE A 2 -11.61 38.14 19.94
C ILE A 2 -11.87 37.79 18.47
N TRP A 3 -11.94 38.78 17.58
CA TRP A 3 -12.12 38.58 16.13
C TRP A 3 -11.03 37.68 15.50
N ASN A 4 -9.77 37.90 15.89
CA ASN A 4 -8.64 37.13 15.38
C ASN A 4 -8.70 35.66 15.84
N ILE A 5 -9.23 35.42 17.06
CA ILE A 5 -9.42 34.07 17.59
C ILE A 5 -10.50 33.33 16.80
N ILE A 6 -11.60 34.00 16.45
CA ILE A 6 -12.68 33.41 15.65
C ILE A 6 -12.15 33.00 14.27
N LEU A 7 -11.40 33.88 13.61
CA LEU A 7 -10.78 33.57 12.31
C LEU A 7 -9.81 32.40 12.38
N LEU A 8 -9.01 32.30 13.47
CA LEU A 8 -8.10 31.19 13.69
C LEU A 8 -8.85 29.85 13.80
N VAL A 9 -9.92 29.79 14.58
CA VAL A 9 -10.74 28.58 14.74
C VAL A 9 -11.36 28.16 13.41
N ILE A 10 -11.89 29.11 12.63
CA ILE A 10 -12.47 28.85 11.31
C ILE A 10 -11.39 28.30 10.35
N SER A 11 -10.20 28.91 10.32
CA SER A 11 -9.09 28.44 9.46
C SER A 11 -8.61 27.04 9.86
N ALA A 12 -8.56 26.74 11.16
CA ALA A 12 -8.15 25.44 11.67
C ALA A 12 -9.16 24.35 11.32
N ALA A 13 -10.46 24.66 11.44
CA ALA A 13 -11.54 23.76 11.04
C ALA A 13 -11.52 23.47 9.54
N LEU A 14 -11.35 24.49 8.69
CA LEU A 14 -11.24 24.33 7.24
C LEU A 14 -9.99 23.53 6.85
N SER A 15 -8.85 23.80 7.50
CA SER A 15 -7.62 23.03 7.29
C SER A 15 -7.80 21.57 7.67
N PHE A 16 -8.49 21.27 8.79
CA PHE A 16 -8.74 19.90 9.21
C PHE A 16 -9.68 19.16 8.25
N ALA A 17 -10.74 19.82 7.80
CA ALA A 17 -11.72 19.24 6.87
C ALA A 17 -11.13 18.96 5.48
N ASN A 18 -10.26 19.85 4.99
CA ASN A 18 -9.64 19.74 3.66
C ASN A 18 -8.33 18.93 3.65
N ARG A 19 -7.94 18.31 4.79
CA ARG A 19 -6.76 17.46 4.81
C ARG A 19 -6.98 16.25 3.89
N PRO A 20 -6.07 16.01 2.92
CA PRO A 20 -6.14 14.81 2.12
C PRO A 20 -5.98 13.61 3.06
N LYS A 21 -6.87 12.62 2.91
CA LYS A 21 -6.73 11.36 3.62
C LYS A 21 -5.44 10.68 3.17
N PRO A 22 -4.64 10.10 4.09
CA PRO A 22 -3.44 9.36 3.70
C PRO A 22 -3.82 8.24 2.72
N PRO A 23 -2.99 7.97 1.70
CA PRO A 23 -3.27 6.91 0.74
C PRO A 23 -3.38 5.57 1.47
N ALA A 24 -4.31 4.73 1.01
CA ALA A 24 -4.41 3.37 1.50
C ALA A 24 -3.09 2.63 1.22
N PRO A 25 -2.63 1.76 2.12
CA PRO A 25 -1.46 0.94 1.85
C PRO A 25 -1.73 0.03 0.65
N ALA A 26 -0.70 -0.17 -0.19
CA ALA A 26 -0.77 -1.05 -1.34
C ALA A 26 -1.16 -2.47 -0.91
N LYS A 27 -2.12 -3.05 -1.62
CA LYS A 27 -2.54 -4.45 -1.46
C LYS A 27 -1.69 -5.33 -2.38
N LEU A 28 -1.65 -6.62 -2.06
CA LEU A 28 -0.98 -7.60 -2.93
C LEU A 28 -1.56 -7.59 -4.36
N SER A 29 -2.87 -7.36 -4.49
CA SER A 29 -3.57 -7.29 -5.78
C SER A 29 -3.15 -6.12 -6.66
N ASP A 30 -2.46 -5.12 -6.10
CA ASP A 30 -2.03 -3.94 -6.84
C ASP A 30 -0.72 -4.21 -7.61
N PHE A 31 -0.11 -5.39 -7.42
CA PHE A 31 1.09 -5.82 -8.12
C PHE A 31 0.75 -6.82 -9.24
N HIS A 32 1.32 -6.60 -10.42
CA HIS A 32 1.28 -7.57 -11.53
C HIS A 32 2.32 -8.67 -11.30
N LEU A 33 1.91 -9.73 -10.59
CA LEU A 33 2.75 -10.88 -10.30
C LEU A 33 2.53 -11.96 -11.38
N PRO A 34 3.59 -12.55 -11.95
CA PRO A 34 3.43 -13.65 -12.89
C PRO A 34 2.85 -14.86 -12.16
N GLN A 35 1.64 -15.25 -12.59
CA GLN A 35 0.89 -16.38 -12.06
C GLN A 35 0.63 -17.38 -13.18
N ILE A 36 0.76 -18.67 -12.84
CA ILE A 36 0.41 -19.76 -13.73
C ILE A 36 -1.10 -19.99 -13.70
N THR A 37 -1.68 -20.38 -14.83
CA THR A 37 -3.05 -20.89 -14.90
C THR A 37 -3.04 -22.42 -14.93
N GLU A 38 -4.19 -23.04 -14.68
CA GLU A 38 -4.34 -24.49 -14.81
C GLU A 38 -3.91 -24.95 -16.22
N GLY A 39 -3.10 -26.01 -16.28
CA GLY A 39 -2.54 -26.53 -17.54
C GLY A 39 -1.18 -25.92 -17.95
N THR A 40 -0.63 -24.97 -17.21
CA THR A 40 0.72 -24.45 -17.48
C THR A 40 1.77 -25.55 -17.25
N PRO A 41 2.64 -25.87 -18.23
CA PRO A 41 3.62 -26.94 -18.09
C PRO A 41 4.70 -26.60 -17.06
N GLN A 42 5.07 -27.58 -16.24
CA GLN A 42 6.16 -27.46 -15.27
C GLN A 42 7.51 -27.62 -15.98
N GLN A 43 8.35 -26.60 -15.86
CA GLN A 43 9.68 -26.58 -16.47
C GLN A 43 10.69 -27.23 -15.51
N VAL A 44 11.51 -28.16 -16.02
CA VAL A 44 12.62 -28.76 -15.27
C VAL A 44 13.90 -28.50 -16.05
N VAL A 45 14.84 -27.80 -15.43
CA VAL A 45 16.10 -27.40 -16.06
C VAL A 45 17.23 -28.26 -15.52
N PHE A 46 18.09 -28.75 -16.42
CA PHE A 46 19.34 -29.42 -16.07
C PHE A 46 20.51 -28.61 -16.62
N GLY A 47 21.39 -28.13 -15.72
CA GLY A 47 22.47 -27.20 -16.07
C GLY A 47 22.00 -25.74 -16.11
N ASP A 48 22.85 -24.86 -16.65
CA ASP A 48 22.57 -23.42 -16.70
C ASP A 48 21.95 -23.02 -18.05
N CYS A 49 20.73 -22.48 -18.03
CA CYS A 49 20.09 -21.89 -19.18
C CYS A 49 19.28 -20.64 -18.80
N TRP A 50 18.99 -19.80 -19.80
CA TRP A 50 18.10 -18.66 -19.63
C TRP A 50 16.64 -19.10 -19.82
N LEU A 51 15.78 -18.69 -18.89
CA LEU A 51 14.34 -18.93 -18.96
C LEU A 51 13.63 -17.66 -19.43
N ALA A 52 12.65 -17.84 -20.31
CA ALA A 52 11.83 -16.74 -20.82
C ALA A 52 10.71 -16.34 -19.84
N ASP A 53 10.36 -17.23 -18.91
CA ASP A 53 9.24 -17.05 -17.99
C ASP A 53 9.59 -17.53 -16.58
N TRP A 54 8.93 -16.95 -15.58
CA TRP A 54 9.16 -17.22 -14.17
C TRP A 54 7.87 -17.03 -13.37
N MET A 55 7.71 -17.78 -12.29
CA MET A 55 6.55 -17.69 -11.40
C MET A 55 7.00 -17.39 -9.97
N ILE A 56 6.20 -16.60 -9.25
CA ILE A 56 6.37 -16.40 -7.81
C ILE A 56 5.69 -17.52 -7.04
N LEU A 57 6.48 -18.32 -6.32
CA LEU A 57 5.97 -19.43 -5.49
C LEU A 57 5.48 -18.99 -4.11
N GLY A 58 5.96 -17.84 -3.64
CA GLY A 58 5.57 -17.29 -2.35
C GLY A 58 5.96 -15.82 -2.25
N TYR A 59 5.12 -15.06 -1.56
CA TYR A 59 5.36 -13.64 -1.29
C TYR A 59 5.40 -13.41 0.23
N GLY A 60 6.23 -12.47 0.68
CA GLY A 60 6.34 -12.10 2.09
C GLY A 60 5.09 -11.40 2.62
N ASN A 61 4.78 -11.59 3.91
CA ASN A 61 3.53 -11.11 4.51
C ASN A 61 3.35 -9.56 4.41
N TYR A 62 2.48 -9.11 3.49
CA TYR A 62 2.06 -7.69 3.33
C TYR A 62 1.04 -7.22 4.39
N ARG A 63 0.88 -7.91 5.52
CA ARG A 63 -0.02 -7.45 6.59
C ARG A 63 0.40 -6.07 7.08
N THR A 64 -0.49 -5.11 6.92
CA THR A 64 -0.38 -3.80 7.56
C THR A 64 -0.97 -3.86 8.96
N ARG A 65 -0.19 -3.46 9.96
CA ARG A 65 -0.70 -3.19 11.32
C ARG A 65 -1.02 -1.70 11.42
N PRO A 66 -2.24 -1.31 11.82
CA PRO A 66 -2.54 0.10 12.04
C PRO A 66 -1.64 0.63 13.16
N ILE A 67 -0.89 1.71 12.89
CA ILE A 67 -0.16 2.43 13.92
C ILE A 67 -1.21 3.13 14.79
N LYS A 68 -1.49 2.57 15.96
CA LYS A 68 -2.28 3.25 16.99
C LYS A 68 -1.39 4.27 17.68
N ALA A 69 -1.36 5.49 17.17
CA ALA A 69 -0.74 6.60 17.90
C ALA A 69 -1.64 6.96 19.10
N SER A 70 -1.27 6.48 20.30
CA SER A 70 -1.75 7.05 21.56
C SER A 70 -0.94 8.32 21.84
N GLY A 71 -1.21 9.38 21.09
CA GLY A 71 -0.40 10.60 21.15
C GLY A 71 -0.94 11.68 20.23
N GLY A 72 -2.15 12.13 20.51
CA GLY A 72 -2.61 13.41 20.00
C GLY A 72 -1.90 14.52 20.78
N LYS A 73 -1.18 15.39 20.06
CA LYS A 73 -1.37 16.82 20.31
C LYS A 73 -2.51 17.29 19.43
#